data_AF-A0A2D6R4B9-F1
#
_entry.id   AF-A0A2D6R4B9-F1
#
_cell.length_a   1.000
_cell.length_b   1.000
_cell.length_c   1.000
_cell.angle_alpha   90.00
_cell.angle_beta   90.00
_cell.angle_gamma   90.00
#
_symmetry.space_group_name_H-M   'P 1'
#
loop_
_entity.id
_entity.type
_entity.pdbx_description
1 polymer ?
#
loop_
_entity_poly.entity_id
_entity_poly.type
_entity_poly.pdbx_seq_one_letter_code
_entity_poly.pdbx_strand_id
1 'polypeptide(L)'
;MVWSDEELVARSVRGDHESFNQLVVRWERPIYALAYRVIGREDDARDVCQETFLRAFRSIKGFKGQAKFSSWLYRIALNLCRDWMRRERRSPMATVPEGVDLVDLAPPEAPGDSLEDLVGRRELGGQVALAMAAIPREQRTAIVLKEYHGLTFQEIADLQGCPLSTVKTRLYQGLTRLRQELEHRGIDREAAFPTGGADPTARPEQRKTH
;
A
#
# COMPACT_ATOMS: atom_id res chain seq x y z
N MET A 1 10.63 24.55 7.20
CA MET A 1 9.31 24.81 6.56
C MET A 1 8.90 23.52 5.87
N VAL A 2 7.74 22.97 6.19
CA VAL A 2 7.27 21.72 5.58
C VAL A 2 6.54 22.08 4.29
N TRP A 3 7.11 21.74 3.13
CA TRP A 3 6.48 21.96 1.83
C TRP A 3 5.50 20.83 1.51
N SER A 4 4.40 21.18 0.83
CA SER A 4 3.47 20.19 0.29
C SER A 4 4.11 19.42 -0.87
N ASP A 5 3.52 18.27 -1.21
CA ASP A 5 3.99 17.49 -2.37
C ASP A 5 3.92 18.30 -3.66
N GLU A 6 2.86 19.08 -3.85
CA GLU A 6 2.66 19.93 -5.02
C GLU A 6 3.75 21.01 -5.12
N GLU A 7 4.14 21.62 -3.99
CA GLU A 7 5.21 22.62 -3.94
C GLU A 7 6.57 22.01 -4.25
N LEU A 8 6.88 20.85 -3.65
CA LEU A 8 8.11 20.11 -3.90
C LEU A 8 8.20 19.67 -5.36
N VAL A 9 7.09 19.20 -5.94
CA VAL A 9 7.02 18.84 -7.35
C VAL A 9 7.26 20.05 -8.24
N ALA A 10 6.59 21.18 -7.99
CA ALA A 10 6.75 22.40 -8.78
C ALA A 10 8.21 22.90 -8.82
N ARG A 11 8.93 22.75 -7.69
CA ARG A 11 10.37 23.04 -7.61
C ARG A 11 11.22 22.01 -8.34
N SER A 12 10.91 20.73 -8.16
CA SER A 12 11.60 19.62 -8.82
C SER A 12 11.52 19.73 -10.35
N VAL A 13 10.36 20.12 -10.89
CA VAL A 13 10.18 20.37 -12.34
C VAL A 13 11.13 21.44 -12.86
N ARG A 14 11.44 22.45 -12.04
CA ARG A 14 12.40 23.52 -12.37
C ARG A 14 13.86 23.13 -12.17
N GLY A 15 14.14 21.89 -11.78
CA GLY A 15 15.50 21.36 -11.61
C GLY A 15 16.03 21.44 -10.17
N ASP A 16 15.20 21.74 -9.19
CA ASP A 16 15.59 21.66 -7.78
C ASP A 16 15.62 20.19 -7.32
N HIS A 17 16.82 19.60 -7.31
CA HIS A 17 17.03 18.22 -6.90
C HIS A 17 16.77 18.00 -5.40
N GLU A 18 16.95 19.02 -4.56
CA GLU A 18 16.73 18.90 -3.12
C GLU A 18 15.24 18.77 -2.80
N SER A 19 14.40 19.49 -3.54
CA SER A 19 12.95 19.30 -3.47
C SER A 19 12.53 17.88 -3.88
N PHE A 20 13.21 17.27 -4.86
CA PHE A 20 12.93 15.88 -5.23
C PHE A 20 13.39 14.90 -4.16
N ASN A 21 14.56 15.12 -3.54
CA ASN A 21 15.04 14.29 -2.43
C ASN A 21 14.03 14.27 -1.27
N GLN A 22 13.39 15.40 -0.96
CA GLN A 22 12.34 15.43 0.06
C GLN A 22 11.11 14.59 -0.32
N LEU A 23 10.74 14.55 -1.61
CA LEU A 23 9.71 13.63 -2.10
C LEU A 23 10.13 12.17 -1.93
N VAL A 24 11.40 11.84 -2.20
CA VAL A 24 11.94 10.47 -2.01
C VAL A 24 11.80 10.07 -0.55
N VAL A 25 12.35 10.87 0.38
CA VAL A 25 12.30 10.58 1.83
C VAL A 25 10.85 10.38 2.31
N ARG A 26 9.92 11.20 1.82
CA ARG A 26 8.50 11.12 2.21
C ARG A 26 7.80 9.87 1.67
N TRP A 27 8.14 9.44 0.46
CA TRP A 27 7.40 8.40 -0.26
C TRP A 27 8.11 7.04 -0.33
N GLU A 28 9.37 6.95 0.09
CA GLU A 28 10.16 5.71 0.04
C GLU A 28 9.47 4.56 0.77
N ARG A 29 9.12 4.76 2.04
CA ARG A 29 8.45 3.73 2.84
C ARG A 29 7.09 3.33 2.26
N PRO A 30 6.18 4.24 1.87
CA PRO A 30 4.95 3.88 1.16
C PRO A 30 5.17 3.07 -0.13
N ILE A 31 6.15 3.45 -0.96
CA ILE A 31 6.40 2.77 -2.24
C ILE A 31 7.03 1.40 -2.01
N TYR A 32 7.97 1.28 -1.08
CA TYR A 32 8.53 0.00 -0.67
C TYR A 32 7.46 -0.93 -0.11
N ALA A 33 6.61 -0.44 0.80
CA ALA A 33 5.52 -1.21 1.38
C ALA A 33 4.54 -1.72 0.31
N LEU A 34 4.20 -0.88 -0.68
CA LEU A 34 3.40 -1.30 -1.83
C LEU A 34 4.08 -2.43 -2.59
N ALA A 35 5.35 -2.23 -2.98
CA ALA A 35 6.10 -3.21 -3.76
C ALA A 35 6.21 -4.54 -3.03
N TYR A 36 6.55 -4.52 -1.74
CA TYR A 36 6.67 -5.70 -0.90
C TYR A 36 5.34 -6.45 -0.77
N ARG A 37 4.24 -5.75 -0.47
CA ARG A 37 2.91 -6.39 -0.37
C ARG A 37 2.42 -6.98 -1.70
N VAL A 38 2.91 -6.47 -2.81
CA VAL A 38 2.54 -6.92 -4.16
C VAL A 38 3.44 -8.07 -4.64
N ILE A 39 4.74 -8.04 -4.34
CA ILE A 39 5.78 -8.97 -4.82
C ILE A 39 6.05 -10.10 -3.82
N GLY A 40 6.13 -9.78 -2.54
CA GLY A 40 6.39 -10.72 -1.44
C GLY A 40 7.86 -11.09 -1.24
N ARG A 41 8.80 -10.40 -1.91
CA ARG A 41 10.24 -10.58 -1.79
C ARG A 41 10.90 -9.24 -1.52
N GLU A 42 11.74 -9.18 -0.49
CA GLU A 42 12.35 -7.93 -0.02
C GLU A 42 13.30 -7.31 -1.03
N ASP A 43 14.29 -8.06 -1.51
CA ASP A 43 15.29 -7.55 -2.47
C ASP A 43 14.62 -7.00 -3.73
N ASP A 44 13.66 -7.75 -4.27
CA ASP A 44 12.89 -7.33 -5.43
C ASP A 44 12.01 -6.10 -5.16
N ALA A 45 11.47 -5.98 -3.94
CA ALA A 45 10.70 -4.80 -3.54
C ALA A 45 11.58 -3.56 -3.37
N ARG A 46 12.80 -3.72 -2.83
CA ARG A 46 13.80 -2.65 -2.74
C ARG A 46 14.21 -2.18 -4.13
N ASP A 47 14.49 -3.11 -5.04
CA ASP A 47 14.83 -2.81 -6.44
C ASP A 47 13.70 -2.07 -7.16
N VAL A 48 12.46 -2.54 -7.02
CA VAL A 48 11.29 -1.87 -7.59
C VAL A 48 11.09 -0.48 -7.00
N CYS A 49 11.31 -0.31 -5.69
CA CYS A 49 11.22 0.99 -5.04
C CYS A 49 12.25 1.97 -5.61
N GLN A 50 13.53 1.58 -5.67
CA GLN A 50 14.59 2.41 -6.24
C GLN A 50 14.31 2.78 -7.70
N GLU A 51 13.98 1.79 -8.54
CA GLU A 51 13.67 2.04 -9.95
C GLU A 51 12.42 2.92 -10.11
N THR A 52 11.46 2.88 -9.18
CA THR A 52 10.32 3.80 -9.16
C THR A 52 10.78 5.25 -9.04
N PHE A 53 11.65 5.55 -8.08
CA PHE A 53 12.16 6.90 -7.88
C PHE A 53 13.09 7.35 -9.01
N LEU A 54 13.90 6.45 -9.58
CA LEU A 54 14.71 6.76 -10.76
C LEU A 54 13.84 7.13 -11.96
N ARG A 55 12.76 6.39 -12.22
CA ARG A 55 11.79 6.74 -13.28
C ARG A 55 11.04 8.02 -12.97
N ALA A 56 10.63 8.22 -11.73
CA ALA A 56 9.96 9.43 -11.29
C ALA A 56 10.87 10.65 -11.52
N PHE A 57 12.13 10.59 -11.09
CA PHE A 57 13.11 11.66 -11.30
C PHE A 57 13.29 12.01 -12.79
N ARG A 58 13.48 10.99 -13.64
CA ARG A 58 13.65 11.17 -15.09
C ARG A 58 12.42 11.78 -15.78
N SER A 59 11.22 11.53 -15.25
CA SER A 59 9.96 11.93 -15.86
C SER A 59 9.27 13.11 -15.17
N ILE A 60 9.79 13.58 -14.02
CA ILE A 60 9.16 14.63 -13.21
C ILE A 60 8.94 15.91 -14.03
N LYS A 61 9.88 16.26 -14.93
CA LYS A 61 9.78 17.45 -15.80
C LYS A 61 8.51 17.44 -16.69
N GLY A 62 8.00 16.26 -17.02
CA GLY A 62 6.77 16.09 -17.81
C GLY A 62 5.50 16.01 -16.97
N PHE A 63 5.58 16.07 -15.63
CA PHE A 63 4.43 15.99 -14.75
C PHE A 63 3.61 17.28 -14.80
N LYS A 64 2.38 17.18 -15.31
CA LYS A 64 1.49 18.33 -15.57
C LYS A 64 0.55 18.70 -14.41
N GLY A 65 0.66 18.05 -13.25
CA GLY A 65 -0.22 18.32 -12.09
C GLY A 65 -1.69 17.96 -12.27
N GLN A 66 -2.04 17.18 -13.30
CA GLN A 66 -3.43 16.79 -13.59
C GLN A 66 -3.98 15.73 -12.62
N ALA A 67 -3.09 15.06 -11.88
CA ALA A 67 -3.41 14.11 -10.82
C ALA A 67 -2.51 14.40 -9.63
N LYS A 68 -2.86 13.88 -8.44
CA LYS A 68 -1.97 13.94 -7.27
C LYS A 68 -0.63 13.26 -7.59
N PHE A 69 0.46 13.79 -7.05
CA PHE A 69 1.79 13.20 -7.19
C PHE A 69 1.83 11.76 -6.70
N SER A 70 1.21 11.48 -5.56
CA SER A 70 1.10 10.13 -4.98
C SER A 70 0.46 9.14 -5.95
N SER A 71 -0.67 9.49 -6.56
CA SER A 71 -1.36 8.65 -7.56
C SER A 71 -0.48 8.37 -8.79
N TRP A 72 0.28 9.38 -9.23
CA TRP A 72 1.23 9.22 -10.33
C TRP A 72 2.42 8.32 -9.97
N LEU A 73 2.98 8.47 -8.77
CA LEU A 73 4.08 7.67 -8.26
C LEU A 73 3.68 6.20 -8.06
N TYR A 74 2.51 5.96 -7.47
CA TYR A 74 1.95 4.60 -7.34
C TYR A 74 1.74 3.93 -8.70
N ARG A 75 1.44 4.71 -9.75
CA ARG A 75 1.29 4.16 -11.12
C ARG A 75 2.60 3.62 -11.64
N ILE A 76 3.69 4.36 -11.43
CA ILE A 76 5.04 3.94 -11.81
C ILE A 76 5.40 2.65 -11.05
N ALA A 77 5.21 2.65 -9.73
CA ALA A 77 5.52 1.50 -8.87
C ALA A 77 4.74 0.24 -9.25
N LEU A 78 3.42 0.34 -9.47
CA LEU A 78 2.60 -0.81 -9.87
C LEU A 78 2.95 -1.35 -11.25
N ASN A 79 3.31 -0.48 -12.19
CA ASN A 79 3.75 -0.90 -13.51
C ASN A 79 5.07 -1.67 -13.41
N LEU A 80 6.01 -1.22 -12.59
CA LEU A 80 7.24 -1.93 -12.30
C LEU A 80 7.00 -3.29 -11.63
N CYS A 81 6.11 -3.34 -10.63
CA CYS A 81 5.68 -4.60 -10.01
C CYS A 81 5.12 -5.56 -11.08
N ARG A 82 4.25 -5.07 -11.98
CA ARG A 82 3.68 -5.86 -13.09
C ARG A 82 4.76 -6.39 -14.03
N ASP A 83 5.72 -5.56 -14.39
CA ASP A 83 6.83 -5.94 -15.26
C ASP A 83 7.75 -6.97 -14.61
N TRP A 84 8.02 -6.84 -13.31
CA TRP A 84 8.76 -7.82 -12.53
C TRP A 84 8.02 -9.17 -12.54
N MET A 85 6.73 -9.20 -12.20
CA MET A 85 5.96 -10.44 -12.15
C MET A 85 5.80 -11.12 -13.52
N ARG A 86 5.73 -10.36 -14.60
CA ARG A 86 5.72 -10.90 -15.98
C ARG A 86 7.06 -11.53 -16.35
N ARG A 87 8.17 -11.06 -15.78
CA ARG A 87 9.50 -11.67 -15.95
C ARG A 87 9.63 -12.94 -15.11
N GLU A 88 9.23 -12.90 -13.85
CA GLU A 88 9.28 -14.08 -12.96
C GLU A 88 8.48 -15.27 -13.49
N ARG A 89 7.27 -15.03 -14.01
CA ARG A 89 6.46 -16.10 -14.63
C ARG A 89 7.13 -16.79 -15.83
N ARG A 90 8.13 -16.17 -16.45
CA ARG A 90 8.89 -16.72 -17.57
C ARG A 90 10.18 -17.43 -17.14
N SER A 91 10.57 -17.34 -15.87
CA SER A 91 11.74 -17.99 -15.29
C SER A 91 11.48 -18.27 -13.81
N PRO A 92 10.71 -19.33 -13.47
CA PRO A 92 10.33 -19.59 -12.09
C PRO A 92 11.55 -20.01 -11.27
N MET A 93 12.12 -19.08 -10.49
CA MET A 93 12.98 -19.42 -9.36
C MET A 93 12.10 -19.30 -8.12
N ALA A 94 11.45 -20.41 -7.77
CA ALA A 94 10.62 -20.51 -6.58
C ALA A 94 11.51 -20.44 -5.33
N THR A 95 11.54 -19.30 -4.67
CA THR A 95 11.97 -19.20 -3.28
C THR A 95 10.76 -18.84 -2.44
N VAL A 96 10.48 -19.68 -1.44
CA VAL A 96 9.49 -19.43 -0.40
C VAL A 96 9.91 -18.16 0.36
N PRO A 97 9.00 -17.28 0.78
CA PRO A 97 9.37 -16.12 1.58
C PRO A 97 9.97 -16.62 2.91
N GLU A 98 11.29 -16.48 3.05
CA GLU A 98 11.96 -16.71 4.33
C GLU A 98 11.61 -15.54 5.25
N GLY A 99 11.28 -15.83 6.50
CA GLY A 99 10.72 -14.86 7.44
C GLY A 99 11.64 -13.66 7.64
N VAL A 100 11.11 -12.45 7.45
CA VAL A 100 11.84 -11.21 7.72
C VAL A 100 10.97 -10.22 8.50
N ASP A 101 11.66 -9.47 9.37
CA ASP A 101 11.18 -8.43 10.28
C ASP A 101 10.09 -7.52 9.69
N LEU A 102 8.86 -7.80 10.10
CA LEU A 102 7.66 -7.02 9.80
C LEU A 102 7.61 -5.63 10.46
N VAL A 103 8.68 -5.23 11.14
CA VAL A 103 8.74 -4.01 11.96
C VAL A 103 8.45 -2.77 11.12
N ASP A 104 8.88 -2.73 9.87
CA ASP A 104 8.71 -1.54 9.01
C ASP A 104 7.35 -1.42 8.31
N LEU A 105 6.50 -2.45 8.40
CA LEU A 105 5.15 -2.45 7.80
C LEU A 105 4.04 -2.26 8.83
N ALA A 106 4.37 -2.31 10.12
CA ALA A 106 3.46 -1.98 11.20
C ALA A 106 3.17 -0.46 11.23
N PRO A 107 1.99 -0.06 11.74
CA PRO A 107 1.77 1.33 12.13
C PRO A 107 2.93 1.82 13.02
N PRO A 108 3.32 3.11 12.94
CA PRO A 108 4.38 3.64 13.79
C PRO A 108 4.09 3.32 15.27
N GLU A 109 5.15 3.07 16.03
CA GLU A 109 5.12 2.81 17.48
C GLU A 109 4.25 3.85 18.18
N ALA A 110 3.26 3.39 18.94
CA ALA A 110 2.48 4.29 19.79
C ALA A 110 3.29 4.52 21.09
N PRO A 111 3.35 5.75 21.61
CA PRO A 111 4.00 5.99 22.90
C PRO A 111 3.34 5.13 23.99
N GLY A 112 4.07 4.14 24.52
CA GLY A 112 3.60 3.26 25.59
C GLY A 112 3.46 1.77 25.26
N ASP A 113 3.82 1.32 24.06
CA ASP A 113 3.79 -0.11 23.72
C ASP A 113 4.82 -0.91 24.55
N SER A 114 4.38 -2.01 25.17
CA SER A 114 5.29 -2.95 25.84
C SER A 114 6.02 -3.85 24.83
N LEU A 115 7.11 -4.49 25.24
CA LEU A 115 7.82 -5.45 24.39
C LEU A 115 6.91 -6.60 23.92
N GLU A 116 5.97 -7.02 24.77
CA GLU A 116 4.97 -8.05 24.45
C GLU A 116 3.98 -7.57 23.40
N ASP A 117 3.54 -6.31 23.46
CA ASP A 117 2.65 -5.71 22.46
C ASP A 117 3.34 -5.62 21.08
N LEU A 118 4.63 -5.26 21.06
CA LEU A 118 5.42 -5.18 19.84
C LEU A 118 5.62 -6.57 19.20
N VAL A 119 5.91 -7.59 20.01
CA VAL A 119 6.04 -8.98 19.54
C VAL A 119 4.69 -9.50 19.03
N GLY A 120 3.60 -9.26 19.75
CA GLY A 120 2.25 -9.66 19.34
C GLY A 120 1.82 -9.02 18.02
N ARG A 121 2.10 -7.72 17.83
CA ARG A 121 1.84 -7.03 16.55
C ARG A 121 2.69 -7.57 15.41
N ARG A 122 3.95 -7.93 15.67
CA ARG A 122 4.84 -8.52 14.66
C ARG A 122 4.33 -9.89 14.21
N GLU A 123 3.95 -10.74 15.16
CA GLU A 123 3.42 -12.08 14.88
C GLU A 123 2.09 -12.00 14.11
N LEU A 124 1.17 -11.15 14.57
CA LEU A 124 -0.09 -10.87 13.88
C LEU A 124 0.16 -10.34 12.46
N GLY A 125 1.06 -9.37 12.31
CA GLY A 125 1.43 -8.85 11.00
C GLY A 125 1.94 -9.95 10.08
N GLY A 126 2.76 -10.86 10.59
CA GLY A 126 3.32 -11.98 9.82
C GLY A 126 2.23 -12.89 9.30
N GLN A 127 1.24 -13.19 10.14
CA GLN A 127 0.09 -13.98 9.73
C GLN A 127 -0.81 -13.25 8.72
N VAL A 128 -1.02 -11.94 8.88
CA VAL A 128 -1.72 -11.12 7.88
C VAL A 128 -0.96 -11.12 6.56
N ALA A 129 0.37 -11.04 6.57
CA ALA A 129 1.19 -11.10 5.36
C ALA A 129 1.05 -12.45 4.64
N LEU A 130 1.07 -13.56 5.39
CA LEU A 130 0.84 -14.90 4.86
C LEU A 130 -0.58 -15.08 4.29
N ALA A 131 -1.59 -14.59 5.00
CA ALA A 131 -2.98 -14.61 4.52
C ALA A 131 -3.13 -13.78 3.24
N MET A 132 -2.50 -12.59 3.18
CA MET A 132 -2.47 -11.76 1.98
C MET A 132 -1.75 -12.47 0.82
N ALA A 133 -0.72 -13.26 1.09
CA ALA A 133 0.01 -14.01 0.06
C ALA A 133 -0.85 -15.10 -0.62
N ALA A 134 -1.85 -15.66 0.06
CA ALA A 134 -2.77 -16.64 -0.49
C ALA A 134 -3.86 -16.02 -1.41
N ILE A 135 -4.06 -14.71 -1.35
CA ILE A 135 -5.11 -14.02 -2.12
C ILE A 135 -4.63 -13.77 -3.56
N PRO A 136 -5.50 -13.99 -4.57
CA PRO A 136 -5.16 -13.65 -5.95
C PRO A 136 -4.72 -12.19 -6.10
N ARG A 137 -3.64 -12.04 -6.85
CA ARG A 137 -2.85 -10.82 -6.95
C ARG A 137 -3.68 -9.56 -7.23
N GLU A 138 -4.62 -9.62 -8.17
CA GLU A 138 -5.44 -8.47 -8.56
C GLU A 138 -6.33 -7.98 -7.40
N GLN A 139 -6.78 -8.91 -6.56
CA GLN A 139 -7.57 -8.63 -5.36
C GLN A 139 -6.68 -8.11 -4.23
N ARG A 140 -5.55 -8.77 -3.98
CA ARG A 140 -4.52 -8.29 -3.04
C ARG A 140 -4.10 -6.85 -3.36
N THR A 141 -3.84 -6.55 -4.62
CA THR A 141 -3.47 -5.20 -5.07
C THR A 141 -4.58 -4.19 -4.78
N ALA A 142 -5.85 -4.55 -4.99
CA ALA A 142 -6.98 -3.67 -4.68
C ALA A 142 -7.09 -3.39 -3.17
N ILE A 143 -6.90 -4.40 -2.31
CA ILE A 143 -6.85 -4.24 -0.85
C ILE A 143 -5.71 -3.31 -0.45
N VAL A 144 -4.50 -3.55 -0.97
CA VAL A 144 -3.31 -2.75 -0.61
C VAL A 144 -3.53 -1.28 -0.96
N LEU A 145 -3.98 -0.99 -2.17
CA LEU A 145 -4.22 0.39 -2.60
C LEU A 145 -5.33 1.08 -1.80
N LYS A 146 -6.38 0.33 -1.43
CA LYS A 146 -7.52 0.88 -0.69
C LYS A 146 -7.20 1.10 0.78
N GLU A 147 -6.73 0.06 1.47
CA GLU A 147 -6.61 0.04 2.92
C GLU A 147 -5.27 0.60 3.41
N TYR A 148 -4.17 0.39 2.67
CA TYR A 148 -2.84 0.83 3.11
C TYR A 148 -2.43 2.18 2.52
N HIS A 149 -2.95 2.52 1.34
CA HIS A 149 -2.60 3.76 0.65
C HIS A 149 -3.77 4.75 0.58
N GLY A 150 -4.97 4.36 1.04
CA GLY A 150 -6.12 5.26 1.17
C GLY A 150 -6.74 5.73 -0.15
N LEU A 151 -6.45 5.08 -1.28
CA LEU A 151 -6.96 5.51 -2.59
C LEU A 151 -8.48 5.31 -2.67
N THR A 152 -9.13 6.20 -3.41
CA THR A 152 -10.54 6.05 -3.79
C THR A 152 -10.73 4.92 -4.81
N PHE A 153 -11.94 4.38 -4.91
CA PHE A 153 -12.25 3.39 -5.95
C PHE A 153 -11.96 3.90 -7.35
N GLN A 154 -12.20 5.20 -7.60
CA GLN A 154 -11.96 5.81 -8.90
C GLN A 154 -10.46 5.91 -9.18
N GLU A 155 -9.66 6.39 -8.22
CA GLU A 155 -8.19 6.45 -8.37
C GLU A 155 -7.61 5.05 -8.64
N ILE A 156 -8.10 4.01 -7.95
CA ILE A 156 -7.66 2.63 -8.19
C ILE A 156 -8.06 2.15 -9.61
N ALA A 157 -9.28 2.48 -10.05
CA ALA A 157 -9.76 2.10 -11.38
C ALA A 157 -8.90 2.73 -12.49
N ASP A 158 -8.63 4.03 -12.37
CA ASP A 158 -7.79 4.78 -13.30
C ASP A 158 -6.34 4.25 -13.29
N LEU A 159 -5.83 3.91 -12.12
CA LEU A 159 -4.50 3.33 -11.93
C LEU A 159 -4.36 1.92 -12.52
N GLN A 160 -5.44 1.14 -12.44
CA GLN A 160 -5.48 -0.23 -12.94
C GLN A 160 -5.94 -0.35 -14.38
N GLY A 161 -6.47 0.73 -14.99
CA GLY A 161 -7.02 0.70 -16.33
C GLY A 161 -8.22 -0.25 -16.45
N CYS A 162 -9.05 -0.34 -15.40
CA CYS A 162 -10.22 -1.20 -15.38
C CYS A 162 -11.47 -0.46 -14.89
N PRO A 163 -12.69 -0.97 -15.16
CA PRO A 163 -13.91 -0.35 -14.66
C PRO A 163 -13.96 -0.26 -13.13
N LEU A 164 -14.60 0.79 -12.61
CA LEU A 164 -14.86 0.98 -11.17
C LEU A 164 -15.53 -0.26 -10.54
N SER A 165 -16.47 -0.88 -11.27
CA SER A 165 -17.14 -2.11 -10.84
C SER A 165 -16.17 -3.26 -10.64
N THR A 166 -15.16 -3.40 -11.51
CA THR A 166 -14.11 -4.42 -11.40
C THR A 166 -13.27 -4.21 -10.13
N VAL A 167 -12.93 -2.97 -9.79
CA VAL A 167 -12.20 -2.67 -8.55
C VAL A 167 -13.03 -3.06 -7.33
N LYS A 168 -14.31 -2.67 -7.28
CA LYS A 168 -15.21 -3.02 -6.18
C LYS A 168 -15.33 -4.53 -6.01
N THR A 169 -15.52 -5.26 -7.11
CA THR A 169 -15.58 -6.73 -7.09
C THR A 169 -14.28 -7.35 -6.60
N ARG A 170 -13.12 -6.88 -7.09
CA ARG A 170 -11.81 -7.36 -6.65
C ARG A 170 -11.58 -7.12 -5.16
N LEU A 171 -11.93 -5.93 -4.66
CA LEU A 171 -11.79 -5.61 -3.25
C LEU A 171 -12.70 -6.49 -2.39
N TYR A 172 -13.98 -6.60 -2.75
CA TYR A 172 -14.93 -7.43 -2.00
C TYR A 172 -14.50 -8.90 -1.95
N GLN A 173 -14.18 -9.50 -3.09
CA GLN A 173 -13.72 -10.89 -3.15
C GLN A 173 -12.39 -11.08 -2.40
N GLY A 174 -11.49 -10.10 -2.48
CA GLY A 174 -10.23 -10.11 -1.75
C GLY A 174 -10.44 -10.09 -0.24
N LEU A 175 -11.27 -9.18 0.27
CA LEU A 175 -11.57 -9.08 1.70
C LEU A 175 -12.29 -10.33 2.23
N THR A 176 -13.18 -10.92 1.43
CA THR A 176 -13.82 -12.19 1.78
C THR A 176 -12.81 -13.32 1.90
N ARG A 177 -11.87 -13.43 0.96
CA ARG A 177 -10.78 -14.43 1.02
C ARG A 177 -9.82 -14.16 2.17
N LEU A 178 -9.43 -12.90 2.38
CA LEU A 178 -8.58 -12.52 3.51
C LEU A 178 -9.21 -12.95 4.84
N ARG A 179 -10.52 -12.74 4.98
CA ARG A 179 -11.25 -13.18 6.17
C ARG A 179 -11.18 -14.69 6.35
N GLN A 180 -11.45 -15.46 5.30
CA GLN A 180 -11.38 -16.93 5.35
C GLN A 180 -9.97 -17.42 5.72
N GLU A 181 -8.93 -16.80 5.16
CA GLU A 181 -7.54 -17.13 5.46
C GLU A 181 -7.15 -16.81 6.90
N LEU A 182 -7.61 -15.67 7.44
CA LEU A 182 -7.37 -15.29 8.84
C LEU A 182 -8.13 -16.20 9.81
N GLU A 183 -9.38 -16.54 9.51
CA GLU A 183 -10.19 -17.50 10.28
C GLU A 183 -9.52 -18.88 10.32
N HIS A 184 -9.01 -19.37 9.18
CA HIS A 184 -8.29 -20.64 9.11
C HIS A 184 -7.00 -20.64 9.95
N ARG A 185 -6.39 -19.47 10.15
CA ARG A 185 -5.18 -19.28 10.96
C ARG A 185 -5.47 -19.01 12.45
N GLY A 186 -6.73 -19.03 12.86
CA GLY A 186 -7.15 -18.80 14.25
C GLY A 186 -7.02 -17.34 14.68
N ILE A 187 -7.08 -16.38 13.75
CA ILE A 187 -6.96 -14.96 14.03
C ILE A 187 -8.36 -14.32 14.02
N ASP A 188 -8.86 -13.99 15.21
CA ASP A 188 -10.14 -13.32 15.37
C ASP A 188 -10.08 -11.83 14.96
N ARG A 189 -11.23 -11.32 14.49
CA ARG A 189 -11.38 -10.01 13.81
C ARG A 189 -10.89 -8.82 14.63
N GLU A 190 -10.94 -8.88 15.96
CA GLU A 190 -10.49 -7.79 16.85
C GLU A 190 -8.98 -7.64 16.91
N ALA A 191 -8.22 -8.72 16.68
CA ALA A 191 -6.77 -8.67 16.68
C ALA A 191 -6.23 -8.07 15.37
N ALA A 192 -6.73 -8.51 14.21
CA ALA A 192 -6.16 -8.18 12.89
C ALA A 192 -6.35 -6.73 12.42
N PHE A 193 -7.38 -6.04 12.93
CA PHE A 193 -7.67 -4.65 12.60
C PHE A 193 -8.03 -3.89 13.89
N PRO A 194 -7.06 -3.25 14.58
CA PRO A 194 -7.39 -2.34 15.67
C PRO A 194 -8.26 -1.23 15.09
N THR A 195 -9.54 -1.28 15.40
CA THR A 195 -10.55 -0.41 14.80
C THR A 195 -10.37 0.98 15.41
N GLY A 196 -9.54 1.80 14.78
CA GLY A 196 -9.45 3.22 15.04
C GLY A 196 -10.67 3.96 14.52
N GLY A 197 -11.80 3.84 15.23
CA GLY A 197 -12.89 4.83 15.24
C GLY A 197 -13.86 4.85 14.04
N ALA A 198 -15.13 5.01 14.41
CA ALA A 198 -16.32 5.34 13.60
C ALA A 198 -16.95 4.20 12.78
N ASP A 199 -17.96 3.58 13.40
CA ASP A 199 -19.05 2.88 12.73
C ASP A 199 -19.79 3.84 11.76
N PRO A 200 -19.74 3.61 10.43
CA PRO A 200 -20.44 4.45 9.45
C PRO A 200 -21.95 4.19 9.37
N THR A 201 -22.52 3.30 10.21
CA THR A 201 -23.94 2.94 10.18
C THR A 201 -24.81 3.59 11.25
N ALA A 202 -24.25 4.43 12.12
CA ALA A 202 -25.03 5.21 13.08
C ALA A 202 -25.87 6.29 12.37
N ARG A 203 -27.16 6.00 12.14
CA ARG A 203 -28.15 6.99 11.72
C ARG A 203 -28.30 8.07 12.80
N PRO A 204 -28.43 9.36 12.45
CA PRO A 204 -28.69 10.39 13.44
C PRO A 204 -30.13 10.27 13.95
N GLU A 205 -30.29 9.98 15.24
CA GLU A 205 -31.56 10.11 15.94
C GLU A 205 -32.00 11.58 15.96
N GLN A 206 -33.19 11.83 15.42
CA GLN A 206 -33.85 13.12 15.46
C GLN A 206 -34.28 13.42 16.91
N ARG A 207 -33.54 14.30 17.60
CA ARG A 207 -34.06 14.93 18.81
C ARG A 207 -35.01 16.06 18.43
N LYS A 208 -36.31 15.79 18.57
CA LYS A 208 -37.35 16.80 18.73
C LYS A 208 -37.03 17.60 19.99
N THR A 209 -36.88 18.91 19.87
CA THR A 209 -36.81 19.82 21.02
C THR A 209 -38.14 20.54 21.08
N HIS A 210 -38.78 20.44 22.25
CA HIS A 210 -39.99 21.15 22.63
C HIS A 210 -39.63 22.53 23.20
#